data_AF-A0A0C2WJK1-F1
#
_entry.id   AF-A0A0C2WJK1-F1
#
_cell.length_a   1.000
_cell.length_b   1.000
_cell.length_c   1.000
_cell.angle_alpha   90.00
_cell.angle_beta   90.00
_cell.angle_gamma   90.00
#
_symmetry.space_group_name_H-M   'P 1'
#
loop_
_entity.id
_entity.type
_entity.pdbx_description
1 polymer ?
#
loop_
_entity_poly.entity_id
_entity_poly.type
_entity_poly.pdbx_seq_one_letter_code
_entity_poly.pdbx_strand_id
1 'polypeptide(L)'
;MTSESSDGLNFRFTFNDNQDPTDANNIAASHVNAFYVANTVHDVAYRYGFTEDAFNFQFSNLGRGGGNAKGGDGVLLSVQDLSGVNNANFATPPDGQSGICRMFIWNLTSMRY
;
A
#
# COMPACT_ATOMS: atom_id res chain seq x y z
N MET A 1 17.44 -7.14 3.82
CA MET A 1 17.42 -5.87 3.06
C MET A 1 16.83 -6.18 1.69
N THR A 2 15.76 -5.50 1.31
CA THR A 2 15.18 -5.61 -0.04
C THR A 2 16.10 -4.90 -1.02
N SER A 3 16.40 -5.54 -2.16
CA SER A 3 17.13 -4.90 -3.25
C SER A 3 16.24 -3.89 -3.97
N GLU A 4 16.81 -2.78 -4.43
CA GLU A 4 16.12 -1.83 -5.29
C GLU A 4 15.64 -2.53 -6.57
N SER A 5 14.37 -2.33 -6.94
CA SER A 5 13.78 -2.96 -8.11
C SER A 5 14.07 -2.24 -9.43
N SER A 6 14.68 -1.05 -9.38
CA SER A 6 15.00 -0.23 -10.56
C SER A 6 16.05 0.82 -10.26
N ASP A 7 17.16 0.86 -11.02
CA ASP A 7 18.21 1.87 -10.88
C ASP A 7 17.66 3.31 -11.04
N GLY A 8 18.08 4.20 -10.13
CA GLY A 8 17.77 5.63 -10.22
C GLY A 8 16.33 5.98 -9.86
N LEU A 9 15.66 5.13 -9.05
CA LEU A 9 14.29 5.35 -8.59
C LEU A 9 13.26 5.48 -9.73
N ASN A 10 13.47 4.77 -10.84
CA ASN A 10 12.60 4.85 -12.01
C ASN A 10 11.45 3.83 -11.96
N PHE A 11 10.39 4.18 -11.23
CA PHE A 11 9.20 3.34 -11.07
C PHE A 11 8.16 3.52 -12.18
N ARG A 12 8.57 3.43 -13.45
CA ARG A 12 7.68 3.59 -14.62
C ARG A 12 7.36 2.25 -15.26
N PHE A 13 6.15 1.76 -15.01
CA PHE A 13 5.61 0.54 -15.61
C PHE A 13 4.35 0.87 -16.40
N THR A 14 4.17 0.20 -17.54
CA THR A 14 2.99 0.38 -18.37
C THR A 14 1.96 -0.69 -18.02
N PHE A 15 0.74 -0.26 -17.70
CA PHE A 15 -0.40 -1.15 -17.52
C PHE A 15 -1.07 -1.42 -18.87
N ASN A 16 -1.40 -2.68 -19.14
CA ASN A 16 -2.13 -3.10 -20.34
C ASN A 16 -3.37 -3.90 -19.95
N ASP A 17 -4.56 -3.32 -20.19
CA ASP A 17 -5.85 -3.92 -19.86
C ASP A 17 -6.25 -5.07 -20.79
N ASN A 18 -5.50 -5.29 -21.88
CA ASN A 18 -5.68 -6.44 -22.77
C ASN A 18 -4.85 -7.66 -22.34
N GLN A 19 -4.01 -7.54 -21.31
CA GLN A 19 -3.25 -8.64 -20.73
C GLN A 19 -3.91 -9.12 -19.44
N ASP A 20 -3.59 -10.35 -19.03
CA ASP A 20 -4.04 -10.87 -17.74
C ASP A 20 -3.54 -9.94 -16.60
N PRO A 21 -4.34 -9.70 -15.54
CA PRO A 21 -3.88 -8.92 -14.40
C PRO A 21 -2.59 -9.48 -13.77
N THR A 22 -2.37 -10.80 -13.86
CA THR A 22 -1.17 -11.49 -13.36
C THR A 22 0.02 -11.43 -14.33
N ASP A 23 -0.10 -10.74 -15.46
CA ASP A 23 1.05 -10.40 -16.31
C ASP A 23 2.10 -9.63 -15.51
N ALA A 24 3.38 -9.92 -15.72
CA ALA A 24 4.46 -9.37 -14.92
C ALA A 24 4.52 -7.83 -14.97
N ASN A 25 4.21 -7.21 -16.11
CA ASN A 25 4.18 -5.75 -16.23
C ASN A 25 2.98 -5.15 -15.48
N ASN A 26 1.82 -5.81 -15.55
CA ASN A 26 0.62 -5.39 -14.82
C ASN A 26 0.80 -5.53 -13.30
N ILE A 27 1.47 -6.58 -12.82
CA ILE A 27 1.86 -6.73 -11.41
C ILE A 27 2.78 -5.59 -10.98
N ALA A 28 3.85 -5.31 -11.74
CA ALA A 28 4.79 -4.25 -11.40
C ALA A 28 4.13 -2.86 -11.37
N ALA A 29 3.28 -2.56 -12.37
CA ALA A 29 2.48 -1.34 -12.40
C ALA A 29 1.52 -1.24 -11.21
N SER A 30 0.89 -2.36 -10.83
CA SER A 30 -0.02 -2.42 -9.68
C SER A 30 0.70 -2.18 -8.35
N HIS A 31 1.90 -2.73 -8.16
CA HIS A 31 2.73 -2.47 -6.97
C HIS A 31 3.08 -0.99 -6.82
N VAL A 32 3.56 -0.36 -7.91
CA VAL A 32 3.90 1.07 -7.88
C VAL A 32 2.68 1.94 -7.63
N ASN A 33 1.56 1.65 -8.30
CA ASN A 33 0.33 2.40 -8.10
C ASN A 33 -0.18 2.29 -6.65
N ALA A 34 -0.21 1.08 -6.09
CA ALA A 34 -0.65 0.84 -4.73
C ALA A 34 0.25 1.56 -3.71
N PHE A 35 1.57 1.51 -3.91
CA PHE A 35 2.53 2.26 -3.10
C PHE A 35 2.30 3.78 -3.19
N TYR A 36 2.13 4.32 -4.39
CA TYR A 36 1.89 5.75 -4.61
C TYR A 36 0.60 6.22 -3.92
N VAL A 37 -0.51 5.49 -4.11
CA VAL A 37 -1.80 5.84 -3.51
C VAL A 37 -1.74 5.75 -1.99
N ALA A 38 -1.17 4.69 -1.42
CA ALA A 38 -1.06 4.53 0.03
C ALA A 38 -0.25 5.66 0.69
N ASN A 39 0.89 6.03 0.10
CA ASN A 39 1.70 7.14 0.61
C ASN A 39 1.00 8.50 0.41
N THR A 40 0.28 8.69 -0.70
CA THR A 40 -0.53 9.90 -0.89
C THR A 40 -1.61 10.03 0.18
N VAL A 41 -2.31 8.94 0.50
CA VAL A 41 -3.32 8.91 1.57
C VAL A 41 -2.67 9.20 2.92
N HIS A 42 -1.51 8.61 3.22
CA HIS A 42 -0.75 8.92 4.42
C HIS A 42 -0.46 10.43 4.53
N ASP A 43 0.10 11.04 3.50
CA ASP A 43 0.49 12.44 3.52
C ASP A 43 -0.70 13.39 3.63
N VAL A 44 -1.81 13.07 2.95
CA VAL A 44 -3.06 13.82 3.08
C VAL A 44 -3.61 13.68 4.49
N ALA A 45 -3.72 12.46 5.03
CA ALA A 45 -4.24 12.22 6.37
C ALA A 45 -3.38 12.91 7.45
N TYR A 46 -2.06 12.90 7.29
CA TYR A 46 -1.11 13.59 8.17
C TYR A 46 -1.41 15.09 8.25
N ARG A 47 -1.67 15.74 7.11
CA ARG A 47 -2.05 17.17 7.07
C ARG A 47 -3.36 17.46 7.79
N TYR A 48 -4.24 16.46 7.90
CA TYR A 48 -5.51 16.56 8.62
C TYR A 48 -5.45 16.03 10.06
N GLY A 49 -4.26 15.81 10.60
CA GLY A 49 -4.06 15.49 12.02
C GLY A 49 -3.89 14.01 12.35
N PHE A 50 -3.80 13.12 11.36
CA PHE A 50 -3.38 11.74 11.57
C PHE A 50 -1.84 11.67 11.65
N THR A 51 -1.30 12.22 12.74
CA THR A 51 0.13 12.30 13.05
C THR A 51 0.54 11.21 14.05
N GLU A 52 1.80 11.23 14.48
CA GLU A 52 2.36 10.29 15.44
C GLU A 52 1.58 10.24 16.77
N ASP A 53 1.24 11.41 17.31
CA ASP A 53 0.40 11.51 18.52
C ASP A 53 -1.04 11.02 18.34
N ALA A 54 -1.49 10.92 17.09
CA ALA A 54 -2.77 10.36 16.71
C ALA A 54 -2.63 8.91 16.20
N PHE A 55 -1.48 8.26 16.45
CA PHE A 55 -1.23 6.84 16.18
C PHE A 55 -1.30 6.49 14.69
N ASN A 56 -0.58 7.27 13.87
CA ASN A 56 -0.47 7.01 12.44
C ASN A 56 0.50 5.86 12.12
N PHE A 57 0.34 5.25 10.95
CA PHE A 57 1.15 4.11 10.52
C PHE A 57 2.48 4.54 9.90
N GLN A 58 3.60 4.25 10.54
CA GLN A 58 4.92 4.58 10.01
C GLN A 58 6.04 3.72 10.61
N PHE A 59 7.01 3.33 9.78
CA PHE A 59 8.13 2.51 10.26
C PHE A 59 9.08 3.26 11.18
N SER A 60 9.17 4.58 11.05
CA SER A 60 10.01 5.42 11.90
C SER A 60 9.34 6.76 12.13
N ASN A 61 9.30 7.17 13.40
CA ASN A 61 8.74 8.47 13.78
C ASN A 61 9.72 9.61 13.64
N LEU A 62 10.99 9.34 13.30
CA LEU A 62 12.02 10.37 13.12
C LEU A 62 12.13 11.33 14.32
N GLY A 63 11.80 10.85 15.53
CA GLY A 63 11.76 11.65 16.76
C GLY A 63 10.54 12.55 16.94
N ARG A 64 9.48 12.37 16.15
CA ARG A 64 8.18 13.07 16.25
C ARG A 64 7.19 12.27 17.09
N GLY A 65 6.17 12.95 17.61
CA GLY A 65 5.21 12.40 18.55
C GLY A 65 5.68 12.44 20.01
N GLY A 66 4.74 12.38 20.94
CA GLY A 66 4.92 12.31 22.38
C GLY A 66 5.18 10.88 22.86
N GLY A 67 5.38 10.71 24.17
CA GLY A 67 5.90 9.48 24.76
C GLY A 67 5.06 8.20 24.57
N ASN A 68 3.82 8.31 24.10
CA ASN A 68 2.94 7.17 23.84
C ASN A 68 2.89 6.76 22.36
N ALA A 69 3.39 7.60 21.45
CA ALA A 69 3.44 7.30 20.02
C ALA A 69 4.52 6.24 19.76
N LYS A 70 4.12 5.12 19.16
CA LYS A 70 5.05 4.10 18.68
C LYS A 70 5.28 4.30 17.19
N GLY A 71 6.34 3.68 16.69
CA GLY A 71 6.56 3.50 15.27
C GLY A 71 6.85 2.04 15.00
N GLY A 72 7.31 1.72 13.79
CA GLY A 72 7.53 0.33 13.37
C GLY A 72 6.25 -0.35 12.90
N ASP A 73 5.20 0.43 12.63
CA ASP A 73 3.86 -0.02 12.27
C ASP A 73 3.43 0.48 10.89
N GLY A 74 4.40 0.76 10.01
CA GLY A 74 4.11 1.05 8.61
C GLY A 74 3.20 -0.01 7.99
N VAL A 75 2.28 0.44 7.12
CA VAL A 75 1.31 -0.44 6.47
C VAL A 75 2.02 -1.46 5.58
N LEU A 76 1.69 -2.73 5.77
CA LEU A 76 2.05 -3.82 4.87
C LEU A 76 0.97 -3.96 3.80
N LEU A 77 1.32 -3.67 2.55
CA LEU A 77 0.39 -3.66 1.42
C LEU A 77 0.68 -4.84 0.48
N SER A 78 -0.27 -5.76 0.39
CA SER A 78 -0.26 -6.90 -0.53
C SER A 78 -1.19 -6.61 -1.70
N VAL A 79 -0.68 -6.73 -2.92
CA VAL A 79 -1.41 -6.47 -4.16
C VAL A 79 -1.59 -7.77 -4.93
N GLN A 80 -2.78 -7.98 -5.49
CA GLN A 80 -3.16 -9.26 -6.10
C GLN A 80 -3.03 -10.44 -5.13
N ASP A 81 -3.41 -10.21 -3.88
CA ASP A 81 -3.33 -11.21 -2.83
C ASP A 81 -4.24 -12.42 -3.16
N LEU A 82 -3.70 -13.62 -3.04
CA LEU A 82 -4.39 -14.86 -3.43
C LEU A 82 -5.37 -15.37 -2.37
N SER A 83 -5.47 -14.72 -1.20
CA SER A 83 -6.39 -15.14 -0.14
C SER A 83 -7.85 -14.81 -0.44
N GLY A 84 -8.15 -14.14 -1.56
CA GLY A 84 -9.49 -13.71 -1.93
C GLY A 84 -9.59 -13.23 -3.38
N VAL A 85 -10.81 -12.93 -3.81
CA VAL A 85 -11.14 -12.29 -5.10
C VAL A 85 -12.28 -11.30 -4.90
N ASN A 86 -12.42 -10.33 -5.80
CA ASN A 86 -13.53 -9.36 -5.85
C ASN A 86 -13.73 -8.55 -4.56
N ASN A 87 -12.65 -8.22 -3.85
CA ASN A 87 -12.72 -7.44 -2.62
C ASN A 87 -11.36 -6.82 -2.26
N ALA A 88 -11.30 -6.15 -1.12
CA ALA A 88 -10.08 -5.79 -0.41
C ALA A 88 -10.34 -5.81 1.10
N ASN A 89 -9.30 -5.87 1.92
CA ASN A 89 -9.42 -5.66 3.37
C ASN A 89 -8.25 -4.90 3.96
N PHE A 90 -8.48 -4.32 5.13
CA PHE A 90 -7.47 -3.66 5.94
C PHE A 90 -7.65 -4.07 7.41
N ALA A 91 -6.59 -4.58 8.04
CA ALA A 91 -6.55 -4.84 9.47
C ALA A 91 -5.82 -3.69 10.18
N THR A 92 -6.46 -3.09 11.20
CA THR A 92 -5.96 -1.98 12.02
C THR A 92 -5.68 -2.45 13.47
N PRO A 93 -4.55 -3.14 13.73
CA PRO A 93 -4.17 -3.49 15.09
C PRO A 93 -3.78 -2.23 15.90
N PRO A 94 -3.62 -2.33 17.24
CA PRO A 94 -3.12 -1.24 18.07
C PRO A 94 -1.75 -0.72 17.62
N ASP A 95 -1.50 0.57 17.88
CA ASP A 95 -0.27 1.30 17.59
C ASP A 95 1.02 0.53 17.93
N GLY A 96 2.02 0.62 17.04
CA GLY A 96 3.24 -0.19 17.08
C GLY A 96 3.10 -1.59 16.47
N GLN A 97 1.96 -1.91 15.85
CA GLN A 97 1.79 -3.09 15.00
C GLN A 97 1.34 -2.67 13.60
N SER A 98 1.98 -3.22 12.56
CA SER A 98 1.68 -2.86 11.19
C SER A 98 0.21 -3.11 10.81
N GLY A 99 -0.42 -2.10 10.20
CA GLY A 99 -1.64 -2.30 9.45
C GLY A 99 -1.41 -3.26 8.28
N ILE A 100 -2.35 -4.15 8.01
CA ILE A 100 -2.24 -5.12 6.90
C ILE A 100 -3.33 -4.84 5.89
N CYS A 101 -2.94 -4.33 4.72
CA CYS A 101 -3.83 -4.09 3.60
C CYS A 101 -3.66 -5.17 2.53
N ARG A 102 -4.76 -5.81 2.13
CA ARG A 102 -4.79 -6.82 1.07
C ARG A 102 -5.74 -6.37 -0.02
N MET A 103 -5.24 -6.23 -1.23
CA MET A 103 -6.03 -5.95 -2.44
C MET A 103 -6.13 -7.22 -3.28
N PHE A 104 -7.35 -7.60 -3.66
CA PHE A 104 -7.60 -8.81 -4.45
C PHE A 104 -7.88 -8.50 -5.92
N ILE A 105 -7.66 -9.49 -6.78
CA ILE A 105 -8.06 -9.42 -8.19
C ILE A 105 -9.59 -9.48 -8.29
N TRP A 106 -10.15 -8.69 -9.19
CA TRP A 106 -11.55 -8.79 -9.61
C TRP A 106 -11.65 -9.70 -10.83
N ASN A 107 -12.39 -10.80 -10.72
CA ASN A 107 -12.70 -11.70 -11.83
C ASN A 107 -14.19 -11.68 -12.23
N LEU A 108 -15.00 -10.89 -11.52
CA LEU A 108 -16.34 -10.49 -11.95
C LEU A 108 -16.22 -9.24 -12.81
N THR A 109 -16.17 -9.42 -14.13
CA THR A 109 -16.28 -8.31 -15.07
C THR A 109 -17.67 -8.30 -15.69
N SER A 110 -18.39 -7.19 -15.58
CA SER A 110 -19.50 -6.94 -16.49
C SER A 110 -18.92 -6.70 -17.87
N MET A 111 -19.52 -7.31 -18.91
CA MET A 111 -19.09 -7.09 -20.28
C MET A 111 -19.17 -5.59 -20.58
N ARG A 112 -18.05 -4.99 -21.04
CA ARG A 112 -18.06 -3.62 -21.55
C ARG A 112 -18.85 -3.62 -22.86
N TYR A 113 -20.00 -2.93 -22.87
CA TYR A 113 -20.80 -2.70 -24.09
C TYR A 113 -20.07 -1.77 -25.05
#